data_AF-A0A7V8BF62-F1
#
_entry.id   AF-A0A7V8BF62-F1
#
_cell.length_a   1.000
_cell.length_b   1.000
_cell.length_c   1.000
_cell.angle_alpha   90.00
_cell.angle_beta   90.00
_cell.angle_gamma   90.00
#
_symmetry.space_group_name_H-M   'P 1'
#
loop_
_entity.id
_entity.type
_entity.pdbx_description
1 polymer ?
#
loop_
_entity_poly.entity_id
_entity_poly.type
_entity_poly.pdbx_seq_one_letter_code
_entity_poly.pdbx_strand_id
1 'polypeptide(L)'
;MFGQAPWRGALLLLLAVVMASACGFRLRGDASLPFGTVFISGGQGTPLYPELARRLRGEAGARLVEAADQAEAVIEIAMFNFDKQVLTIS
;
A
#
# COMPACT_ATOMS: atom_id res chain seq x y z
N MET A 1 50.77 -9.78 29.37
CA MET A 1 49.68 -8.80 29.50
C MET A 1 49.01 -8.73 28.13
N PHE A 2 48.07 -9.65 27.91
CA PHE A 2 47.53 -9.98 26.60
C PHE A 2 46.67 -8.85 26.05
N GLY A 3 46.91 -8.58 24.76
CA GLY A 3 46.24 -7.65 23.87
C GLY A 3 44.80 -7.36 24.24
N GLN A 4 44.57 -6.08 24.49
CA GLN A 4 43.29 -5.41 24.53
C GLN A 4 42.49 -5.87 23.31
N ALA A 5 41.49 -6.73 23.52
CA ALA A 5 40.82 -7.43 22.44
C ALA A 5 40.22 -6.40 21.46
N PRO A 6 40.63 -6.37 20.17
CA PRO A 6 40.04 -5.50 19.14
C PRO A 6 38.53 -5.76 18.96
N TRP A 7 38.07 -6.88 19.53
CA TRP A 7 36.68 -7.31 19.54
C TRP A 7 35.72 -6.37 20.25
N ARG A 8 36.13 -5.68 21.32
CA ARG A 8 35.22 -4.75 22.03
C ARG A 8 34.88 -3.54 21.17
N GLY A 9 35.86 -3.00 20.45
CA GLY A 9 35.67 -1.91 19.49
C GLY A 9 34.86 -2.35 18.27
N ALA A 10 35.13 -3.55 17.75
CA ALA A 10 34.36 -4.14 16.66
C ALA A 10 32.88 -4.36 17.06
N LEU A 11 32.61 -4.80 18.29
CA LEU A 11 31.25 -5.02 18.80
C LEU A 11 30.46 -3.70 18.89
N LEU A 12 31.10 -2.63 19.36
CA LEU A 12 30.50 -1.29 19.45
C LEU A 12 30.20 -0.69 18.06
N LEU A 13 31.10 -0.88 17.10
CA LEU A 13 30.90 -0.48 15.70
C LEU A 13 29.75 -1.23 15.04
N LEU A 14 29.67 -2.55 15.26
CA LEU A 14 28.57 -3.38 14.74
C LEU A 14 27.21 -2.92 15.30
N LEU A 15 27.14 -2.61 16.59
CA LEU A 15 25.93 -2.14 17.25
C LEU A 15 25.45 -0.79 16.67
N ALA A 16 26.38 0.12 16.40
CA ALA A 16 26.09 1.42 15.79
C ALA A 16 25.55 1.28 14.35
N VAL A 17 26.12 0.37 13.56
CA VAL A 17 25.67 0.11 12.18
C VAL A 17 24.26 -0.50 12.14
N VAL A 18 23.93 -1.41 13.07
CA VAL A 18 22.59 -2.01 13.18
C VAL A 18 21.52 -0.99 13.60
N MET A 19 21.85 -0.06 14.50
CA MET A 19 20.91 1.01 14.87
C MET A 19 20.70 2.01 13.72
N ALA A 20 21.74 2.31 12.93
CA ALA A 20 21.62 3.22 11.79
C ALA A 20 20.78 2.64 10.63
N SER A 21 20.80 1.31 10.43
CA SER A 21 19.99 0.67 9.37
C SER A 21 18.50 0.58 9.71
N ALA A 22 18.11 0.71 10.97
CA ALA A 22 16.71 0.63 11.41
C ALA A 22 15.90 1.93 11.16
N CYS A 23 16.56 3.09 11.02
CA CYS A 23 15.87 4.39 10.89
C CYS A 23 15.32 4.70 9.48
N GLY A 24 15.61 3.87 8.47
CA GLY A 24 15.18 4.10 7.08
C GLY A 24 13.97 3.26 6.65
N PHE A 25 13.59 2.24 7.42
CA PHE A 25 12.48 1.37 7.08
C PHE A 25 11.16 1.96 7.58
N ARG A 26 10.52 2.75 6.73
CA ARG A 26 9.09 3.03 6.89
C ARG A 26 8.35 1.77 6.45
N LEU A 27 7.96 0.93 7.42
CA LEU A 27 6.93 -0.10 7.19
C LEU A 27 5.82 0.60 6.40
N ARG A 28 5.36 -0.02 5.31
CA ARG A 28 4.43 0.58 4.33
C ARG A 28 3.17 1.20 4.97
N GLY A 29 2.96 0.93 6.26
CA GLY A 29 1.79 1.34 7.00
C GLY A 29 0.61 0.54 6.51
N ASP A 30 -0.45 0.56 7.29
CA ASP A 30 -1.75 0.24 6.71
C ASP A 30 -2.05 1.27 5.60
N ALA A 31 -2.68 0.85 4.50
CA ALA A 31 -3.05 1.77 3.42
C ALA A 31 -4.29 2.59 3.83
N SER A 32 -4.23 3.21 5.00
CA SER A 32 -5.29 4.03 5.57
C SER A 32 -5.58 5.20 4.63
N LEU A 33 -6.80 5.23 4.12
CA LEU A 33 -7.31 6.36 3.36
C LEU A 33 -7.56 7.52 4.34
N PRO A 34 -7.28 8.78 3.96
CA PRO A 34 -7.53 9.94 4.81
C PRO A 34 -9.04 10.28 4.94
N PHE A 35 -9.92 9.47 4.36
CA PHE A 35 -11.37 9.62 4.34
C PHE A 35 -12.04 8.31 4.76
N GLY A 36 -13.10 8.42 5.56
CA GLY A 36 -13.78 7.25 6.13
C GLY A 36 -14.87 6.67 5.26
N THR A 37 -15.44 7.47 4.34
CA THR A 37 -16.56 7.08 3.47
C THR A 37 -16.26 7.36 2.02
N VAL A 38 -16.60 6.41 1.14
CA VAL A 38 -16.31 6.49 -0.30
C VAL A 38 -17.52 6.07 -1.10
N PHE A 39 -17.83 6.85 -2.14
CA PHE A 39 -18.79 6.47 -3.17
C PHE A 39 -18.04 6.11 -4.46
N ILE A 40 -18.42 5.01 -5.11
CA ILE A 40 -17.90 4.65 -6.43
C ILE A 40 -18.97 4.99 -7.46
N SER A 41 -18.65 5.95 -8.33
CA SER A 41 -19.46 6.31 -9.47
C SER A 41 -18.96 5.59 -10.73
N GLY A 42 -19.88 5.03 -11.51
CA GLY A 42 -19.54 4.34 -12.76
C GLY A 42 -18.95 2.93 -12.57
N GLY A 43 -18.61 2.29 -13.67
CA GLY A 43 -18.03 0.93 -13.70
C GLY A 43 -18.94 -0.19 -13.17
N GLN A 44 -20.21 0.10 -12.87
CA GLN A 44 -21.21 -0.88 -12.45
C GLN A 44 -21.35 -1.95 -13.55
N GLY A 45 -21.15 -3.22 -13.19
CA GLY A 45 -21.15 -4.35 -14.13
C GLY A 45 -19.80 -4.69 -14.77
N THR A 46 -18.74 -3.91 -14.54
CA THR A 46 -17.37 -4.28 -14.93
C THR A 46 -16.73 -5.19 -13.87
N PRO A 47 -15.74 -6.03 -14.24
CA PRO A 47 -14.99 -6.82 -13.26
C PRO A 47 -14.10 -5.97 -12.35
N LEU A 48 -13.82 -4.71 -12.70
CA LEU A 48 -13.07 -3.77 -11.87
C LEU A 48 -13.83 -3.40 -10.59
N TYR A 49 -15.15 -3.22 -10.69
CA TYR A 49 -15.98 -2.74 -9.59
C TYR A 49 -15.91 -3.61 -8.31
N PRO A 50 -16.17 -4.95 -8.38
CA PRO A 50 -16.12 -5.79 -7.18
C PRO A 50 -14.73 -5.89 -6.56
N GLU A 51 -13.67 -5.80 -7.39
CA GLU A 51 -12.29 -5.79 -6.92
C GLU A 51 -11.99 -4.47 -6.19
N LEU A 52 -12.26 -3.34 -6.83
CA LEU A 52 -12.07 -2.02 -6.25
C LEU A 52 -12.84 -1.87 -4.92
N ALA A 53 -14.11 -2.27 -4.90
CA ALA A 53 -14.93 -2.25 -3.69
C ALA A 53 -14.35 -3.13 -2.57
N ARG A 54 -13.76 -4.29 -2.90
CA ARG A 54 -13.12 -5.19 -1.93
C ARG A 54 -11.87 -4.57 -1.35
N ARG A 55 -11.00 -3.99 -2.18
CA ARG A 55 -9.77 -3.34 -1.73
C ARG A 55 -10.04 -2.13 -0.84
N LEU A 56 -11.05 -1.34 -1.19
CA LEU A 56 -11.47 -0.18 -0.38
C LEU A 56 -12.00 -0.58 1.00
N ARG A 57 -12.80 -1.65 1.10
CA ARG A 57 -13.30 -2.15 2.39
C ARG A 57 -12.23 -2.86 3.22
N GLY A 58 -11.30 -3.55 2.57
CA GLY A 58 -10.31 -4.42 3.21
C GLY A 58 -9.00 -3.71 3.57
N GLU A 59 -8.27 -3.22 2.57
CA GLU A 59 -6.93 -2.64 2.75
C GLU A 59 -6.95 -1.19 3.20
N ALA A 60 -8.03 -0.47 2.90
CA ALA A 60 -8.14 0.96 3.16
C ALA A 60 -9.02 1.33 4.35
N GLY A 61 -9.78 0.37 4.89
CA GLY A 61 -10.74 0.61 5.97
C GLY A 61 -11.90 1.56 5.62
N ALA A 62 -12.10 1.87 4.33
CA ALA A 62 -13.11 2.83 3.90
C ALA A 62 -14.49 2.18 3.78
N ARG A 63 -15.52 2.88 4.29
CA ARG A 63 -16.92 2.44 4.17
C ARG A 63 -17.49 2.89 2.83
N LEU A 64 -17.95 1.92 2.03
CA LEU A 64 -18.70 2.23 0.81
C LEU A 64 -20.11 2.73 1.15
N VAL A 65 -20.48 3.88 0.61
CA VAL A 65 -21.84 4.45 0.68
C VAL A 65 -22.53 4.32 -0.68
N GLU A 66 -23.86 4.41 -0.69
CA GLU A 66 -24.66 4.21 -1.91
C GLU A 66 -24.93 5.50 -2.70
N ALA A 67 -24.63 6.65 -2.11
CA ALA A 67 -24.88 7.94 -2.73
C ALA A 67 -23.69 8.90 -2.51
N ALA A 68 -23.43 9.74 -3.51
CA ALA A 68 -22.28 10.66 -3.54
C ALA A 68 -22.35 11.76 -2.47
N ASP A 69 -23.55 12.13 -2.05
CA ASP A 69 -23.83 13.12 -1.01
C ASP A 69 -23.41 12.66 0.40
N GLN A 70 -23.31 11.35 0.61
CA GLN A 70 -22.92 10.73 1.87
C GLN A 70 -21.44 10.36 1.90
N ALA A 71 -20.69 10.65 0.83
CA ALA A 71 -19.30 10.28 0.70
C ALA A 71 -18.37 11.47 0.94
N GLU A 72 -17.29 11.21 1.66
CA GLU A 72 -16.19 12.17 1.83
C GLU A 72 -15.28 12.21 0.59
N ALA A 73 -15.23 11.11 -0.16
CA ALA A 73 -14.56 11.03 -1.46
C ALA A 73 -15.40 10.28 -2.50
N VAL A 74 -15.39 10.77 -3.74
CA VAL A 74 -16.05 10.12 -4.87
C VAL A 74 -14.98 9.60 -5.83
N ILE A 75 -15.02 8.31 -6.13
CA ILE A 75 -14.16 7.68 -7.13
C ILE A 75 -15.01 7.43 -8.37
N GLU A 76 -14.66 8.09 -9.48
CA GLU A 76 -15.35 7.90 -10.76
C GLU A 76 -14.54 7.00 -11.68
N ILE A 77 -15.16 5.93 -12.18
CA ILE A 77 -14.57 5.06 -13.18
C ILE A 77 -14.87 5.64 -14.56
N ALA A 78 -13.92 6.43 -15.08
CA ALA A 78 -14.07 7.12 -16.37
C ALA A 78 -14.15 6.15 -17.57
N MET A 79 -13.33 5.11 -17.59
CA MET A 79 -13.29 4.12 -18.67
C MET A 79 -12.72 2.80 -18.17
N PHE A 80 -13.25 1.69 -18.67
CA PHE A 80 -12.72 0.35 -18.43
C PHE A 80 -12.55 -0.38 -19.76
N ASN A 81 -11.30 -0.64 -20.17
CA ASN A 81 -10.97 -1.39 -21.38
C ASN A 81 -10.27 -2.70 -21.01
N PHE A 82 -10.70 -3.80 -21.62
CA PHE A 82 -10.08 -5.11 -21.46
C PHE A 82 -9.57 -5.60 -22.82
N ASP A 83 -8.28 -5.37 -23.07
CA ASP A 83 -7.62 -5.74 -24.32
C ASP A 83 -6.66 -6.92 -24.09
N LYS A 84 -6.51 -7.78 -25.09
CA LYS A 84 -5.61 -8.93 -25.03
C LYS A 84 -4.67 -8.88 -26.24
N GLN A 85 -3.40 -8.61 -25.99
CA GLN A 85 -2.36 -8.67 -27.02
C GLN A 85 -1.52 -9.93 -26.89
N VAL A 86 -1.20 -10.53 -28.03
CA VAL A 86 -0.24 -11.63 -28.13
C VAL A 86 1.16 -11.03 -28.22
N LEU A 87 1.95 -11.21 -27.16
CA LEU A 87 3.28 -10.62 -27.04
C LEU A 87 4.35 -11.42 -27.81
N THR A 88 4.04 -12.64 -28.26
CA THR A 88 5.00 -13.50 -28.96
C THR A 88 4.25 -14.48 -29.87
N ILE A 89 4.71 -14.54 -31.11
CA ILE A 89 4.42 -15.60 -32.06
C ILE A 89 5.78 -16.20 -32.44
N SER A 90 5.97 -17.47 -32.09
CA SER A 90 7.16 -18.25 -32.44
C SER A 90 6.98 -18.94 -33.77
#